data_AF-A0A268RI33-F1
#
_entry.id   AF-A0A268RI33-F1
#
_cell.length_a   1.000
_cell.length_b   1.000
_cell.length_c   1.000
_cell.angle_alpha   90.00
_cell.angle_beta   90.00
_cell.angle_gamma   90.00
#
_symmetry.space_group_name_H-M   'P 1'
#
loop_
_entity.id
_entity.type
_entity.pdbx_description
1 polymer ?
#
loop_
_entity_poly.entity_id
_entity_poly.type
_entity_poly.pdbx_seq_one_letter_code
_entity_poly.pdbx_strand_id
1 'polypeptide(L)'
;HEVIVTIMMNYVALHVTNYIIRTVLSEKSDRTEMIAESASLRSPFLEGLTDYSRLHWGILIALVCVFIMWFLLEKTTKGYELRAVGFNQHASDYAGMSVSRNIILS
;
A
#
# COMPACT_ATOMS: atom_id res chain seq x y z
N HIS A 1 24.87 12.89 40.16
CA HIS A 1 25.70 13.20 38.97
C HIS A 1 26.00 11.96 38.12
N GLU A 2 25.90 10.74 38.68
CA GLU A 2 26.20 9.49 37.97
C GLU A 2 25.09 9.06 36.98
N VAL A 3 23.82 9.23 37.34
CA VAL A 3 22.66 8.82 36.51
C VAL A 3 22.61 9.55 35.16
N ILE A 4 22.92 10.85 35.12
CA ILE A 4 22.95 11.63 33.88
C ILE A 4 24.04 11.10 32.94
N VAL A 5 25.20 10.74 33.49
CA VAL A 5 26.30 10.15 32.70
C VAL A 5 25.89 8.79 32.15
N THR A 6 25.20 7.95 32.93
CA THR A 6 24.70 6.66 32.45
C THR A 6 23.69 6.79 31.31
N ILE A 7 22.78 7.79 31.39
CA ILE A 7 21.82 8.05 30.31
C ILE A 7 22.54 8.54 29.05
N MET A 8 23.49 9.48 29.18
CA MET A 8 24.26 9.98 28.04
C MET A 8 25.15 8.89 27.42
N MET A 9 25.72 8.01 28.24
CA MET A 9 26.52 6.87 27.79
C MET A 9 25.73 5.90 26.91
N ASN A 10 24.42 5.75 27.15
CA ASN A 10 23.54 4.97 26.28
C ASN A 10 23.46 5.57 24.87
N TYR A 11 23.30 6.90 24.76
CA TYR A 11 23.33 7.59 23.47
C TYR A 11 24.68 7.44 22.76
N VAL A 12 25.79 7.55 23.49
CA VAL A 12 27.13 7.33 22.93
C VAL A 12 27.25 5.90 22.40
N ALA A 13 26.83 4.89 23.18
CA ALA A 13 26.86 3.49 22.77
C ALA A 13 26.01 3.23 21.53
N LEU A 14 24.82 3.84 21.44
CA LEU A 14 23.94 3.75 20.27
C LEU A 14 24.61 4.32 19.03
N HIS A 15 25.19 5.53 19.10
CA HIS A 15 25.85 6.17 17.97
C HIS A 15 27.13 5.44 17.55
N VAL A 16 27.92 4.94 18.50
CA VAL A 16 29.12 4.15 18.22
C VAL A 16 28.74 2.84 17.52
N THR A 17 27.72 2.15 18.01
CA THR A 17 27.22 0.92 17.38
C THR A 17 26.71 1.20 15.96
N ASN A 18 25.95 2.28 15.77
CA ASN A 18 25.49 2.68 14.44
C ASN A 18 26.65 3.02 13.49
N TYR A 19 27.70 3.69 13.99
CA TYR A 19 28.89 4.01 13.23
C TYR A 19 29.65 2.76 12.78
N ILE A 20 29.83 1.78 13.68
CA ILE A 20 30.49 0.51 13.38
C ILE A 20 29.68 -0.28 12.34
N ILE A 21 28.35 -0.35 12.52
CA ILE A 21 27.46 -1.02 11.57
C ILE A 21 27.58 -0.38 10.18
N ARG A 22 27.51 0.96 10.09
CA ARG A 22 27.58 1.69 8.82
C ARG A 22 28.94 1.62 8.14
N THR A 23 30.03 1.59 8.90
CA THR A 23 31.39 1.78 8.36
C THR A 23 32.12 0.46 8.14
N VAL A 24 31.95 -0.51 9.03
CA VAL A 24 32.72 -1.76 9.03
C VAL A 24 31.88 -2.94 8.54
N LEU A 25 30.60 -3.01 8.90
CA LEU A 25 29.75 -4.16 8.57
C LEU A 25 28.90 -3.94 7.31
N SER A 26 28.53 -2.70 6.99
CA SER A 26 27.71 -2.38 5.84
C SER A 26 28.59 -2.00 4.65
N GLU A 27 28.93 -2.98 3.80
CA GLU A 27 29.43 -2.69 2.46
C GLU A 27 28.29 -2.10 1.61
N LYS A 28 28.15 -0.78 1.71
CA LYS A 28 27.18 0.05 0.98
C LYS A 28 25.72 -0.12 1.42
N SER A 29 25.28 0.91 2.15
CA SER A 29 23.91 1.44 2.15
C SER A 29 22.89 0.69 3.01
N ASP A 30 22.49 1.30 4.14
CA ASP A 30 21.22 1.03 4.85
C ASP A 30 19.96 1.39 4.01
N ARG A 31 20.13 1.65 2.72
CA ARG A 31 19.06 1.89 1.76
C ARG A 31 19.11 0.79 0.73
N THR A 32 17.94 0.24 0.39
CA THR A 32 17.71 -0.51 -0.85
C THR A 32 18.52 0.13 -1.96
N GLU A 33 19.26 -0.67 -2.73
CA GLU A 33 20.03 -0.19 -3.87
C GLU A 33 19.19 0.79 -4.68
N MET A 34 19.83 1.87 -5.14
CA MET A 34 19.15 2.86 -5.95
C MET A 34 18.65 2.17 -7.21
N ILE A 35 17.33 1.94 -7.26
CA ILE A 35 16.66 1.25 -8.36
C ILE A 35 17.08 1.97 -9.65
N ALA A 36 17.62 1.23 -10.61
CA ALA A 36 18.03 1.78 -11.90
C ALA A 36 16.90 2.64 -12.50
N GLU A 37 17.23 3.77 -13.12
CA GLU A 37 16.23 4.68 -13.71
C GLU A 37 15.29 3.95 -14.70
N SER A 38 15.77 2.87 -15.34
CA SER A 38 14.99 2.00 -16.23
C SER A 38 13.94 1.11 -15.52
N ALA A 39 14.05 0.92 -14.21
CA ALA A 39 13.09 0.21 -13.36
C ALA A 39 12.29 1.16 -12.46
N SER A 40 12.54 2.47 -12.57
CA SER A 40 11.78 3.48 -11.86
C SER A 40 10.44 3.68 -12.58
N LEU A 41 9.34 3.40 -11.88
CA LEU A 41 7.98 3.74 -12.32
C LEU A 41 7.74 5.26 -12.32
N ARG A 42 8.67 6.08 -11.82
CA ARG A 42 8.50 7.54 -11.72
C ARG A 42 8.31 8.14 -13.11
N SER A 43 7.27 8.94 -13.24
CA SER A 43 7.01 9.75 -14.41
C SER A 43 7.52 11.17 -14.17
N PRO A 44 8.46 11.69 -14.97
CA PRO A 44 8.99 13.06 -14.83
C PRO A 44 7.89 14.13 -14.83
N PHE A 45 6.78 13.88 -15.52
CA PHE A 45 5.65 14.80 -15.59
C PHE A 45 4.80 14.84 -14.30
N LEU A 46 4.61 13.69 -13.63
CA LEU A 46 3.81 13.60 -12.40
C LEU A 46 4.62 14.00 -11.17
N GLU A 47 5.93 13.78 -11.20
CA GLU A 47 6.86 14.17 -10.13
C GLU A 47 6.93 15.70 -9.97
N GLY A 48 6.93 16.45 -11.09
CA GLY A 48 6.93 17.91 -11.08
C GLY A 48 5.64 18.56 -10.59
N LEU A 49 4.50 17.86 -10.68
CA LEU A 49 3.20 18.37 -10.23
C LEU A 49 2.91 18.04 -8.75
N THR A 50 3.60 17.05 -8.18
CA THR A 50 3.32 16.50 -6.83
C THR A 50 4.52 16.55 -5.89
N ASP A 51 5.38 17.55 -6.07
CA ASP A 51 6.47 17.87 -5.13
C ASP A 51 7.45 16.70 -4.90
N TYR A 52 7.97 16.14 -6.00
CA TYR A 52 8.94 15.03 -6.00
C TYR A 52 8.44 13.71 -5.38
N SER A 53 7.12 13.53 -5.30
CA SER A 53 6.51 12.27 -4.89
C SER A 53 6.84 11.13 -5.87
N ARG A 54 6.87 9.89 -5.39
CA ARG A 54 7.09 8.66 -6.19
C ARG A 54 5.86 8.31 -7.04
N LEU A 55 5.18 9.31 -7.59
CA LEU A 55 3.93 9.17 -8.30
C LEU A 55 4.21 8.68 -9.72
N HIS A 56 3.47 7.66 -10.13
CA HIS A 56 3.61 7.01 -11.42
C HIS A 56 2.25 6.90 -12.12
N TRP A 57 2.27 6.59 -13.43
CA TRP A 57 1.06 6.42 -14.26
C TRP A 57 0.11 5.31 -13.77
N GLY A 58 0.52 4.50 -12.78
CA GLY A 58 -0.37 3.55 -12.11
C GLY A 58 -1.55 4.22 -11.41
N ILE A 59 -1.47 5.51 -11.07
CA ILE A 59 -2.62 6.24 -10.53
C ILE A 59 -3.78 6.32 -11.53
N LEU A 60 -3.50 6.50 -12.82
CA LEU A 60 -4.53 6.55 -13.86
C LEU A 60 -5.14 5.17 -14.08
N ILE A 61 -4.31 4.12 -14.07
CA ILE A 61 -4.79 2.74 -14.11
C ILE A 61 -5.68 2.45 -12.90
N ALA A 62 -5.28 2.87 -11.69
CA ALA A 62 -6.09 2.71 -10.49
C ALA A 62 -7.44 3.43 -10.60
N LEU A 63 -7.47 4.67 -11.12
CA LEU A 63 -8.71 5.41 -11.37
C LEU A 63 -9.62 4.68 -12.36
N VAL A 64 -9.06 4.14 -13.45
CA VAL A 64 -9.81 3.34 -14.42
C VAL A 64 -10.37 2.07 -13.76
N CYS A 65 -9.58 1.36 -12.96
CA CYS A 65 -10.03 0.18 -12.22
C CYS A 65 -11.16 0.51 -11.24
N VAL A 66 -11.08 1.63 -10.52
CA VAL A 66 -12.16 2.10 -9.64
C VAL A 66 -13.44 2.37 -10.44
N PHE A 67 -13.32 3.02 -11.59
CA PHE A 67 -14.47 3.28 -12.46
C PHE A 67 -15.10 1.98 -12.99
N ILE A 68 -14.29 1.02 -13.41
CA ILE A 68 -14.74 -0.30 -13.86
C ILE A 68 -15.44 -1.04 -12.71
N MET A 69 -14.86 -1.04 -11.51
CA MET A 69 -15.46 -1.67 -10.33
C MET A 69 -16.80 -1.01 -9.99
N TRP A 70 -16.86 0.33 -9.98
CA TRP A 70 -18.09 1.07 -9.72
C TRP A 70 -19.17 0.72 -10.75
N PHE A 71 -18.82 0.69 -12.04
CA PHE A 71 -19.75 0.29 -13.09
C PHE A 71 -20.23 -1.15 -12.92
N LEU A 72 -19.33 -2.08 -12.58
CA LEU A 72 -19.70 -3.47 -12.36
C LEU A 72 -20.66 -3.58 -11.17
N LEU A 73 -20.39 -2.88 -10.06
CA LEU A 73 -21.22 -2.94 -8.86
C LEU A 73 -22.59 -2.25 -9.04
N GLU A 74 -22.65 -1.12 -9.77
CA GLU A 74 -23.86 -0.31 -9.87
C GLU A 74 -24.73 -0.66 -11.09
N LYS A 75 -24.13 -1.08 -12.20
CA LYS A 75 -24.84 -1.33 -13.47
C LYS A 75 -25.02 -2.80 -13.83
N THR A 76 -24.36 -3.74 -13.13
CA THR A 76 -24.54 -5.18 -13.43
C THR A 76 -25.41 -5.89 -12.38
N THR A 77 -26.14 -6.90 -12.85
CA THR A 77 -27.00 -7.75 -11.99
C THR A 77 -26.20 -8.47 -10.92
N LYS A 78 -24.95 -8.89 -11.21
CA LYS A 78 -24.08 -9.54 -10.24
C LYS A 78 -23.64 -8.59 -9.12
N GLY A 79 -23.35 -7.34 -9.44
CA GLY A 79 -23.06 -6.29 -8.46
C GLY A 79 -24.26 -6.02 -7.53
N TYR A 80 -25.46 -5.97 -8.09
CA TYR A 80 -26.70 -5.82 -7.32
C TYR A 80 -26.97 -7.02 -6.40
N GLU A 81 -26.82 -8.25 -6.92
CA GLU A 81 -26.95 -9.46 -6.10
C GLU A 81 -25.92 -9.46 -4.96
N LEU A 82 -24.65 -9.09 -5.21
CA LEU A 82 -23.60 -9.00 -4.19
C LEU A 82 -23.97 -8.02 -3.06
N ARG A 83 -24.46 -6.83 -3.42
CA ARG A 83 -24.91 -5.82 -2.44
C ARG A 83 -26.12 -6.32 -1.64
N ALA A 84 -27.10 -6.91 -2.30
CA ALA A 84 -28.32 -7.41 -1.66
C ALA A 84 -28.01 -8.51 -0.62
N VAL A 85 -27.13 -9.46 -0.97
CA VAL A 85 -26.68 -10.51 -0.04
C VAL A 85 -25.93 -9.93 1.16
N GLY A 86 -25.11 -8.90 0.95
CA GLY A 86 -24.41 -8.19 2.02
C GLY A 86 -25.35 -7.45 3.00
N PHE A 87 -26.53 -7.02 2.56
CA PHE A 87 -27.54 -6.40 3.44
C PHE A 87 -28.35 -7.42 4.24
N ASN A 88 -28.80 -8.51 3.60
CA ASN A 88 -29.49 -9.61 4.28
C ASN A 88 -29.49 -10.88 3.43
N GLN A 89 -28.70 -11.87 3.85
CA GLN A 89 -28.55 -13.14 3.16
C GLN A 89 -29.87 -13.92 3.07
N HIS A 90 -30.65 -13.98 4.15
CA HIS A 90 -31.91 -14.72 4.18
C HIS A 90 -32.95 -14.12 3.23
N ALA A 91 -33.11 -12.79 3.24
CA ALA A 91 -34.05 -12.11 2.33
C ALA A 91 -33.64 -12.27 0.84
N SER A 92 -32.34 -12.33 0.56
CA SER A 92 -31.81 -12.52 -0.79
C SER A 92 -32.05 -13.92 -1.33
N ASP A 93 -31.94 -14.96 -0.47
CA ASP A 93 -32.31 -16.34 -0.80
C ASP A 93 -33.81 -16.46 -1.12
N TYR A 94 -34.68 -15.81 -0.32
CA TYR A 94 -36.12 -15.77 -0.57
C TYR A 94 -36.49 -15.04 -1.87
N ALA A 95 -35.68 -14.07 -2.31
CA ALA A 95 -35.86 -13.34 -3.57
C ALA A 95 -35.33 -14.09 -4.81
N GLY A 96 -34.80 -15.32 -4.65
CA GLY A 96 -34.29 -16.15 -5.74
C GLY A 96 -32.88 -15.77 -6.22
N MET A 97 -32.12 -15.00 -5.45
CA MET A 97 -30.73 -14.66 -5.77
C MET A 97 -29.80 -15.78 -5.30
N SER A 98 -28.89 -16.25 -6.17
CA SER A 98 -28.00 -17.37 -5.83
C SER A 98 -26.90 -16.96 -4.84
N VAL A 99 -27.19 -17.04 -3.54
CA VAL A 99 -26.27 -16.65 -2.46
C VAL A 99 -24.95 -17.43 -2.49
N SER A 100 -24.98 -18.73 -2.78
CA SER A 100 -23.76 -19.56 -2.84
C SER A 100 -22.77 -19.11 -3.91
N ARG A 101 -23.24 -18.52 -5.01
CA ARG A 101 -22.36 -18.01 -6.08
C ARG A 101 -21.77 -16.64 -5.73
N ASN A 102 -22.48 -15.82 -4.97
CA ASN A 102 -21.97 -14.54 -4.48
C ASN A 102 -20.95 -14.68 -3.36
N ILE A 103 -21.07 -15.71 -2.51
CA ILE A 103 -20.08 -16.00 -1.46
C ILE A 103 -18.70 -16.32 -2.06
N ILE A 104 -18.65 -16.99 -3.22
CA ILE A 104 -17.38 -17.34 -3.90
C ILE A 104 -16.76 -16.13 -4.63
N LEU A 105 -17.57 -15.15 -5.00
CA LEU A 105 -17.14 -13.91 -5.67
C LEU A 105 -16.80 -12.77 -4.69
N SER A 106 -17.12 -12.95 -3.40
CA SER A 106 -16.84 -12.04 -2.29
C SER A 106 -15.41 -12.17 -1.77
#